data_AF-A0A438M9J5-F1
#
_entry.id   AF-A0A438M9J5-F1
#
_cell.length_a   1.000
_cell.length_b   1.000
_cell.length_c   1.000
_cell.angle_alpha   90.00
_cell.angle_beta   90.00
_cell.angle_gamma   90.00
#
_symmetry.space_group_name_H-M   'P 1'
#
loop_
_entity.id
_entity.type
_entity.pdbx_description
1 polymer ?
#
loop_
_entity_poly.entity_id
_entity_poly.type
_entity_poly.pdbx_seq_one_letter_code
_entity_poly.pdbx_strand_id
1 'polypeptide(L)'
;MLGHVLLLVAGSLVAPAPSDLSVMTWNVCTGTNSACRLYRASAIELAETIGTYALKQPIKPDVIFLQEFCTGATGTLELWLEQRTGRRWTIGSWGLLSGDGAPYACHPDRLGRPRGAQSIAVAVAGDAASFAIHPLPAPSWYVKRAAVCATIPARKVHACGTHLSSGAQYDDRQPGAPYRTRQLRRLLEIAANPGHRTVVGGDLNVSPPDSGYGSAAGRRAVVPFYRAYQECDQRGARRTGRWTREGKKIDYLFAPKGTVRRCDVDRRVTLSDHKPVYVKLAL
;
A
#
# COMPACT_ATOMS: atom_id res chain seq x y z
N MET A 1 -20.28 1.40 -70.34
CA MET A 1 -20.80 1.33 -68.96
C MET A 1 -19.74 0.66 -68.10
N LEU A 2 -18.96 1.44 -67.35
CA LEU A 2 -17.89 0.95 -66.48
C LEU A 2 -18.39 0.96 -65.04
N GLY A 3 -18.80 -0.21 -64.55
CA GLY A 3 -19.26 -0.39 -63.17
C GLY A 3 -18.09 -0.34 -62.19
N HIS A 4 -18.14 0.61 -61.27
CA HIS A 4 -17.23 0.68 -60.12
C HIS A 4 -17.71 -0.29 -59.04
N VAL A 5 -16.88 -1.27 -58.70
CA VAL A 5 -17.07 -2.14 -57.54
C VAL A 5 -16.53 -1.40 -56.32
N LEU A 6 -17.43 -0.97 -55.43
CA LEU A 6 -17.06 -0.45 -54.12
C LEU A 6 -16.74 -1.62 -53.18
N LEU A 7 -15.47 -1.79 -52.83
CA LEU A 7 -15.04 -2.69 -51.75
C LEU A 7 -15.23 -1.98 -50.40
N LEU A 8 -16.27 -2.37 -49.67
CA LEU A 8 -16.47 -2.00 -48.27
C LEU A 8 -15.53 -2.84 -47.39
N VAL A 9 -14.43 -2.24 -46.95
CA VAL A 9 -13.56 -2.81 -45.92
C VAL A 9 -14.23 -2.59 -44.56
N ALA A 10 -14.87 -3.63 -44.03
CA ALA A 10 -15.37 -3.63 -42.66
C ALA A 10 -14.18 -3.73 -41.69
N GLY A 11 -13.74 -2.58 -41.18
CA GLY A 11 -12.75 -2.52 -40.11
C GLY A 11 -13.35 -3.05 -38.81
N SER A 12 -12.95 -4.25 -38.40
CA SER A 12 -13.23 -4.79 -37.07
C SER A 12 -12.59 -3.87 -36.01
N LEU A 13 -13.40 -3.03 -35.37
CA LEU A 13 -12.99 -2.26 -34.21
C LEU A 13 -12.69 -3.23 -33.07
N VAL A 14 -11.43 -3.58 -32.89
CA VAL A 14 -10.97 -4.30 -31.70
C VAL A 14 -11.16 -3.36 -30.52
N ALA A 15 -12.14 -3.65 -29.67
CA ALA A 15 -12.32 -2.92 -28.42
C ALA A 15 -10.97 -2.92 -27.65
N PRO A 16 -10.48 -1.77 -27.18
CA PRO A 16 -9.24 -1.73 -26.43
C PRO A 16 -9.36 -2.69 -25.24
N ALA A 17 -8.35 -3.53 -25.05
CA ALA A 17 -8.32 -4.45 -23.93
C ALA A 17 -8.56 -3.67 -22.62
N PRO A 18 -9.31 -4.23 -21.66
CA PRO A 18 -9.50 -3.59 -20.37
C PRO A 18 -8.13 -3.20 -19.79
N SER A 19 -7.95 -1.92 -19.49
CA SER A 19 -6.75 -1.49 -18.77
C SER A 19 -6.85 -2.02 -17.34
N ASP A 20 -5.83 -2.75 -16.91
CA ASP A 20 -5.75 -3.26 -15.54
C ASP A 20 -4.80 -2.39 -14.72
N LEU A 21 -5.02 -2.37 -13.40
CA LEU A 21 -4.07 -1.82 -12.43
C LEU A 21 -3.68 -2.91 -11.44
N SER A 22 -2.38 -3.14 -11.28
CA SER A 22 -1.89 -4.06 -10.25
C SER A 22 -1.26 -3.28 -9.10
N VAL A 23 -1.59 -3.62 -7.85
CA VAL A 23 -1.08 -2.94 -6.67
C VAL A 23 -0.54 -3.95 -5.66
N MET A 24 0.57 -3.61 -5.03
CA MET A 24 1.16 -4.36 -3.92
C MET A 24 1.17 -3.47 -2.68
N THR A 25 0.93 -4.03 -1.49
CA THR A 25 1.30 -3.41 -0.22
C THR A 25 2.15 -4.34 0.62
N TRP A 26 3.13 -3.78 1.32
CA TRP A 26 3.96 -4.54 2.24
C TRP A 26 4.56 -3.66 3.36
N ASN A 27 4.30 -4.02 4.61
CA ASN A 27 5.15 -3.61 5.71
C ASN A 27 6.46 -4.42 5.66
N VAL A 28 7.55 -3.75 5.29
CA VAL A 28 8.85 -4.40 5.06
C VAL A 28 9.64 -4.63 6.36
N CYS A 29 9.14 -4.15 7.50
CA CYS A 29 9.72 -4.33 8.82
C CYS A 29 11.25 -4.09 8.86
N THR A 30 11.70 -2.93 8.34
CA THR A 30 13.14 -2.67 8.18
C THR A 30 13.70 -1.60 9.11
N GLY A 31 12.81 -0.82 9.74
CA GLY A 31 13.19 0.38 10.50
C GLY A 31 13.75 0.10 11.88
N THR A 32 12.93 -0.46 12.76
CA THR A 32 13.18 -0.44 14.21
C THR A 32 13.04 -1.78 14.92
N ASN A 33 12.39 -2.78 14.30
CA ASN A 33 12.17 -4.08 14.91
C ASN A 33 13.34 -5.05 14.64
N SER A 34 14.13 -5.37 15.67
CA SER A 34 15.28 -6.28 15.56
C SER A 34 14.92 -7.74 15.29
N ALA A 35 13.66 -8.15 15.47
CA ALA A 35 13.20 -9.49 15.15
C ALA A 35 13.04 -9.75 13.63
N CYS A 36 13.00 -8.68 12.82
CA CYS A 36 12.84 -8.80 11.37
C CYS A 36 14.17 -9.00 10.67
N ARG A 37 14.21 -9.87 9.65
CA ARG A 37 15.46 -10.18 8.92
C ARG A 37 15.96 -8.99 8.10
N LEU A 38 15.06 -8.10 7.71
CA LEU A 38 15.40 -6.84 7.04
C LEU A 38 15.85 -5.73 8.00
N TYR A 39 15.89 -6.00 9.32
CA TYR A 39 16.51 -5.08 10.27
C TYR A 39 17.97 -4.85 9.89
N ARG A 40 18.36 -3.57 9.83
CA ARG A 40 19.71 -3.11 9.44
C ARG A 40 20.15 -3.56 8.04
N ALA A 41 19.24 -3.97 7.17
CA ALA A 41 19.56 -4.29 5.78
C ALA A 41 20.08 -3.04 5.05
N SER A 42 21.10 -3.20 4.20
CA SER A 42 21.59 -2.12 3.36
C SER A 42 20.51 -1.64 2.37
N ALA A 43 20.70 -0.46 1.78
CA ALA A 43 19.78 0.05 0.75
C ALA A 43 19.67 -0.91 -0.45
N ILE A 44 20.77 -1.56 -0.84
CA ILE A 44 20.81 -2.52 -1.95
C ILE A 44 20.02 -3.79 -1.59
N GLU A 45 20.29 -4.39 -0.43
CA GLU A 45 19.57 -5.59 0.03
C GLU A 45 18.06 -5.33 0.12
N LEU A 46 17.67 -4.14 0.61
CA LEU A 46 16.27 -3.76 0.73
C LEU A 46 15.62 -3.58 -0.66
N ALA A 47 16.28 -2.85 -1.57
CA ALA A 47 15.81 -2.65 -2.93
C ALA A 47 15.64 -3.97 -3.69
N GLU A 48 16.66 -4.84 -3.64
CA GLU A 48 16.62 -6.15 -4.28
C GLU A 48 15.52 -7.04 -3.71
N THR A 49 15.37 -7.06 -2.38
CA THR A 49 14.33 -7.85 -1.73
C THR A 49 12.94 -7.38 -2.14
N ILE A 50 12.65 -6.09 -1.98
CA ILE A 50 11.35 -5.50 -2.31
C ILE A 50 11.04 -5.72 -3.79
N GLY A 51 11.99 -5.38 -4.66
CA GLY A 51 11.83 -5.52 -6.10
C GLY A 51 11.64 -6.98 -6.53
N THR A 52 12.34 -7.93 -5.92
CA THR A 52 12.15 -9.36 -6.19
C THR A 52 10.74 -9.82 -5.82
N TYR A 53 10.23 -9.44 -4.65
CA TYR A 53 8.87 -9.76 -4.24
C TYR A 53 7.81 -9.02 -5.05
N ALA A 54 8.10 -7.83 -5.57
CA ALA A 54 7.20 -7.15 -6.50
C ALA A 54 7.13 -7.90 -7.85
N LEU A 55 8.27 -8.33 -8.40
CA LEU A 55 8.33 -8.79 -9.79
C LEU A 55 8.17 -10.31 -10.00
N LYS A 56 8.42 -11.14 -8.98
CA LYS A 56 8.33 -12.61 -9.10
C LYS A 56 6.95 -13.19 -8.76
N GLN A 57 6.01 -12.37 -8.31
CA GLN A 57 4.67 -12.85 -7.95
C GLN A 57 3.74 -12.92 -9.16
N PRO A 58 2.65 -13.70 -9.08
CA PRO A 58 1.68 -13.81 -10.17
C PRO A 58 0.97 -12.49 -10.52
N ILE A 59 0.99 -11.50 -9.63
CA ILE A 59 0.51 -10.14 -9.85
C ILE A 59 1.72 -9.21 -9.76
N LYS A 60 2.11 -8.63 -10.90
CA LYS A 60 3.24 -7.69 -10.98
C LYS A 60 2.70 -6.27 -10.82
N PRO A 61 3.03 -5.54 -9.74
CA PRO A 61 2.42 -4.26 -9.45
C PRO A 61 2.88 -3.15 -10.39
N ASP A 62 1.96 -2.23 -10.66
CA ASP A 62 2.22 -0.89 -11.20
C ASP A 62 2.32 0.15 -10.08
N VAL A 63 1.76 -0.15 -8.91
CA VAL A 63 1.83 0.69 -7.72
C VAL A 63 2.24 -0.16 -6.51
N ILE A 64 3.16 0.33 -5.69
CA ILE A 64 3.64 -0.35 -4.48
C ILE A 64 3.46 0.58 -3.28
N PHE A 65 2.79 0.11 -2.23
CA PHE A 65 2.71 0.75 -0.93
C PHE A 65 3.67 0.08 0.03
N LEU A 66 4.58 0.83 0.64
CA LEU A 66 5.54 0.32 1.60
C LEU A 66 5.34 0.98 2.95
N GLN A 67 5.34 0.17 4.01
CA GLN A 67 5.34 0.61 5.39
C GLN A 67 6.60 0.13 6.09
N GLU A 68 7.05 0.90 7.08
CA GLU A 68 8.33 0.67 7.76
C GLU A 68 9.54 0.62 6.83
N PHE A 69 9.44 1.31 5.69
CA PHE A 69 10.52 1.47 4.73
C PHE A 69 11.51 2.53 5.23
N CYS A 70 12.80 2.39 4.93
CA CYS A 70 13.80 3.39 5.31
C CYS A 70 14.08 4.35 4.15
N THR A 71 13.90 5.65 4.36
CA THR A 71 14.02 6.67 3.29
C THR A 71 15.39 6.69 2.60
N GLY A 72 16.45 6.22 3.28
CA GLY A 72 17.78 6.08 2.69
C GLY A 72 17.87 5.05 1.55
N ALA A 73 16.83 4.24 1.32
CA ALA A 73 16.78 3.28 0.22
C ALA A 73 15.90 3.71 -0.95
N THR A 74 15.26 4.89 -0.91
CA THR A 74 14.29 5.34 -1.94
C THR A 74 14.88 5.31 -3.34
N GLY A 75 16.00 6.02 -3.57
CA GLY A 75 16.62 6.08 -4.89
C GLY A 75 17.18 4.74 -5.35
N THR A 76 17.69 3.91 -4.42
CA THR A 76 18.17 2.56 -4.75
C THR A 76 17.04 1.64 -5.20
N LEU A 77 15.88 1.71 -4.56
CA LEU A 77 14.69 0.94 -4.96
C LEU A 77 14.16 1.40 -6.32
N GLU A 78 14.06 2.71 -6.53
CA GLU A 78 13.63 3.29 -7.81
C GLU A 78 14.52 2.78 -8.95
N LEU A 79 15.83 2.99 -8.85
CA LEU A 79 16.80 2.54 -9.86
C LEU A 79 16.74 1.02 -10.09
N TRP A 80 16.64 0.23 -9.02
CA TRP A 80 16.54 -1.23 -9.14
C TRP A 80 15.30 -1.64 -9.93
N LEU A 81 14.14 -1.05 -9.64
CA LEU A 81 12.88 -1.33 -10.34
C LEU A 81 12.95 -0.92 -11.81
N GLU A 82 13.55 0.24 -12.10
CA GLU A 82 13.75 0.71 -13.48
C GLU A 82 14.61 -0.24 -14.29
N GLN A 83 15.77 -0.61 -13.77
CA GLN A 83 16.69 -1.53 -14.44
C GLN A 83 16.06 -2.90 -14.73
N ARG A 84 15.20 -3.40 -13.84
CA ARG A 84 14.59 -4.73 -13.97
C ARG A 84 13.31 -4.76 -14.78
N THR A 85 12.64 -3.62 -14.94
CA THR A 85 11.36 -3.56 -15.65
C THR A 85 11.44 -2.83 -16.98
N GLY A 86 12.50 -2.04 -17.23
CA GLY A 86 12.60 -1.17 -18.40
C GLY A 86 11.56 -0.03 -18.40
N ARG A 87 10.86 0.19 -17.28
CA ARG A 87 9.88 1.27 -17.09
C ARG A 87 10.45 2.26 -16.09
N ARG A 88 10.20 3.54 -16.28
CA ARG A 88 10.47 4.56 -15.25
C ARG A 88 9.70 4.22 -13.98
N TRP A 89 10.28 4.48 -12.82
CA TRP A 89 9.58 4.43 -11.53
C TRP A 89 9.72 5.78 -10.84
N THR A 90 8.70 6.14 -10.07
CA THR A 90 8.74 7.33 -9.21
C THR A 90 8.25 6.96 -7.82
N ILE A 91 8.97 7.40 -6.79
CA ILE A 91 8.62 7.10 -5.39
C ILE A 91 8.36 8.39 -4.61
N GLY A 92 7.14 8.56 -4.13
CA GLY A 92 6.81 9.52 -3.08
C GLY A 92 6.94 8.85 -1.70
N SER A 93 7.61 9.50 -0.76
CA SER A 93 7.75 8.98 0.61
C SER A 93 7.60 10.07 1.65
N TRP A 94 7.17 9.66 2.84
CA TRP A 94 7.13 10.52 4.02
C TRP A 94 7.80 9.82 5.20
N GLY A 95 8.90 10.41 5.66
CA GLY A 95 9.57 9.99 6.89
C GLY A 95 8.68 10.24 8.10
N LEU A 96 8.46 9.21 8.90
CA LEU A 96 7.74 9.29 10.15
C LEU A 96 8.47 10.23 11.12
N LEU A 97 7.70 10.93 11.94
CA LEU A 97 8.21 11.81 12.99
C LEU A 97 7.80 11.26 14.36
N SER A 98 8.65 11.39 15.36
CA SER A 98 8.28 11.16 16.77
C SER A 98 7.29 12.22 17.28
N GLY A 99 6.82 12.05 18.52
CA GLY A 99 5.80 12.93 19.11
C GLY A 99 6.23 14.39 19.18
N ASP A 100 7.53 14.62 19.42
CA ASP A 100 8.24 15.89 19.47
C ASP A 100 8.62 16.46 18.09
N GLY A 101 8.32 15.73 17.00
CA GLY A 101 8.60 16.15 15.64
C GLY A 101 9.99 15.78 15.10
N ALA A 102 10.85 15.12 15.89
CA ALA A 102 12.12 14.63 15.37
C ALA A 102 11.92 13.48 14.36
N PRO A 103 12.84 13.25 13.41
CA PRO A 103 12.76 12.09 12.52
C PRO A 103 12.77 10.78 13.30
N TYR A 104 11.80 9.91 13.03
CA TYR A 104 11.78 8.56 13.60
C TYR A 104 12.78 7.69 12.83
N ALA A 105 14.04 7.74 13.28
CA ALA A 105 15.18 7.19 12.57
C ALA A 105 15.11 5.67 12.40
N CYS A 106 15.49 5.19 11.21
CA CYS A 106 15.84 3.79 11.05
C CYS A 106 17.16 3.50 11.76
N HIS A 107 17.28 2.31 12.36
CA HIS A 107 18.57 1.87 12.89
C HIS A 107 19.62 1.82 11.77
N PRO A 108 20.89 2.24 12.03
CA PRO A 108 21.97 2.14 11.05
C PRO A 108 22.13 0.73 10.50
N ASP A 109 22.62 0.62 9.26
CA ASP A 109 22.82 -0.69 8.64
C ASP A 109 23.93 -1.51 9.35
N ARG A 110 24.21 -2.71 8.86
CA ARG A 110 25.23 -3.58 9.47
C ARG A 110 26.63 -2.97 9.49
N LEU A 111 26.91 -2.00 8.61
CA LEU A 111 28.17 -1.24 8.54
C LEU A 111 28.12 0.09 9.28
N GLY A 112 27.03 0.38 10.00
CA GLY A 112 26.85 1.63 10.74
C GLY A 112 26.42 2.82 9.88
N ARG A 113 26.08 2.61 8.60
CA ARG A 113 25.66 3.71 7.72
C ARG A 113 24.25 4.15 8.05
N PRO A 114 23.96 5.48 8.02
CA PRO A 114 22.62 5.98 8.26
C PRO A 114 21.65 5.51 7.16
N ARG A 115 20.40 5.26 7.54
CA ARG A 115 19.35 4.77 6.61
C ARG A 115 18.15 5.72 6.50
N GLY A 116 18.30 6.94 7.02
CA GLY A 116 17.23 7.93 7.08
C GLY A 116 16.16 7.58 8.12
N ALA A 117 14.93 7.99 7.85
CA ALA A 117 13.79 7.76 8.72
C ALA A 117 12.97 6.55 8.27
N GLN A 118 12.33 5.89 9.22
CA GLN A 118 11.26 4.95 8.92
C GLN A 118 10.12 5.72 8.24
N SER A 119 9.46 5.14 7.24
CA SER A 119 8.58 5.90 6.34
C SER A 119 7.41 5.08 5.83
N ILE A 120 6.49 5.81 5.22
CA ILE A 120 5.46 5.31 4.31
C ILE A 120 5.87 5.75 2.92
N ALA A 121 5.87 4.83 1.95
CA ALA A 121 6.23 5.14 0.56
C ALA A 121 5.20 4.59 -0.43
N VAL A 122 5.01 5.31 -1.53
CA VAL A 122 4.21 4.91 -2.68
C VAL A 122 5.09 5.00 -3.93
N ALA A 123 5.30 3.87 -4.60
CA ALA A 123 6.01 3.80 -5.87
C ALA A 123 5.03 3.61 -7.02
N VAL A 124 5.23 4.30 -8.15
CA VAL A 124 4.39 4.21 -9.36
C VAL A 124 5.26 3.93 -10.59
N ALA A 125 4.83 3.00 -11.43
CA ALA A 125 5.51 2.58 -12.65
C ALA A 125 4.97 3.27 -13.91
N GLY A 126 5.88 3.76 -14.76
CA GLY A 126 5.65 4.20 -16.14
C GLY A 126 4.95 5.54 -16.31
N ASP A 127 3.91 5.79 -15.53
CA ASP A 127 3.08 6.99 -15.66
C ASP A 127 3.59 8.15 -14.79
N ALA A 128 3.34 9.37 -15.25
CA ALA A 128 3.51 10.56 -14.41
C ALA A 128 2.54 10.50 -13.23
N ALA A 129 3.07 10.72 -12.02
CA ALA A 129 2.31 10.75 -10.79
C ALA A 129 2.61 12.02 -9.98
N SER A 130 1.58 12.61 -9.38
CA SER A 130 1.75 13.65 -8.36
C SER A 130 1.54 13.05 -6.97
N PHE A 131 2.44 13.35 -6.05
CA PHE A 131 2.43 12.81 -4.70
C PHE A 131 1.95 13.85 -3.69
N ALA A 132 1.09 13.43 -2.77
CA ALA A 132 0.59 14.26 -1.68
C ALA A 132 0.72 13.52 -0.34
N ILE A 133 1.12 14.25 0.70
CA ILE A 133 1.20 13.75 2.06
C ILE A 133 0.02 14.29 2.86
N HIS A 134 -0.73 13.39 3.48
CA HIS A 134 -1.89 13.74 4.28
C HIS A 134 -1.67 13.28 5.73
N PRO A 135 -1.40 14.21 6.67
CA PRO A 135 -1.29 13.86 8.09
C PRO A 135 -2.57 13.16 8.58
N LEU A 136 -2.37 12.15 9.42
CA LEU A 136 -3.45 11.44 10.09
C LEU A 136 -3.45 11.78 11.59
N PRO A 137 -4.63 11.78 12.24
CA PRO A 137 -4.71 11.94 13.70
C PRO A 137 -3.81 10.91 14.39
N ALA A 138 -2.86 11.37 15.20
CA ALA A 138 -1.93 10.52 15.93
C ALA A 138 -1.81 10.99 17.38
N PRO A 139 -1.42 10.11 18.33
CA PRO A 139 -1.15 10.54 19.69
C PRO A 139 -0.03 11.57 19.70
N SER A 140 -0.14 12.59 20.58
CA SER A 140 0.88 13.63 20.67
C SER A 140 2.23 13.08 21.15
N TRP A 141 2.21 12.03 21.98
CA TRP A 141 3.36 11.38 22.60
C TRP A 141 4.00 10.26 21.79
N TYR A 142 3.44 9.90 20.63
CA TYR A 142 3.93 8.77 19.82
C TYR A 142 4.21 9.20 18.38
N VAL A 143 4.64 8.23 17.57
CA VAL A 143 5.01 8.44 16.16
C VAL A 143 3.81 8.98 15.38
N LYS A 144 4.00 10.12 14.71
CA LYS A 144 3.03 10.73 13.80
C LYS A 144 2.75 9.79 12.63
N ARG A 145 1.53 9.81 12.12
CA ARG A 145 1.08 8.98 10.98
C ARG A 145 0.62 9.86 9.82
N ALA A 146 0.71 9.32 8.61
CA ALA A 146 0.23 9.98 7.40
C ALA A 146 -0.33 8.95 6.41
N ALA A 147 -1.05 9.41 5.40
CA ALA A 147 -1.22 8.71 4.15
C ALA A 147 -0.37 9.39 3.07
N VAL A 148 0.28 8.60 2.24
CA VAL A 148 0.98 9.07 1.04
C VAL A 148 0.10 8.66 -0.13
N CYS A 149 -0.31 9.62 -0.95
CA CYS A 149 -1.18 9.36 -2.10
C CYS A 149 -0.48 9.76 -3.39
N ALA A 150 -0.62 8.93 -4.41
CA ALA A 150 -0.22 9.21 -5.78
C ALA A 150 -1.47 9.38 -6.65
N THR A 151 -1.59 10.51 -7.34
CA THR A 151 -2.58 10.68 -8.40
C THR A 151 -1.93 10.40 -9.74
N ILE A 152 -2.53 9.50 -10.52
CA ILE A 152 -2.03 9.02 -11.82
C ILE A 152 -3.06 9.44 -12.88
N PRO A 153 -2.93 10.64 -13.47
CA PRO A 153 -3.95 11.21 -14.34
C PRO A 153 -4.24 10.36 -15.58
N ALA A 154 -3.19 9.79 -16.19
CA ALA A 154 -3.29 8.95 -17.38
C ALA A 154 -4.22 7.73 -17.20
N ARG A 155 -4.34 7.21 -15.96
CA ARG A 155 -5.22 6.07 -15.63
C ARG A 155 -6.50 6.46 -14.89
N LYS A 156 -6.65 7.76 -14.54
CA LYS A 156 -7.66 8.27 -13.60
C LYS A 156 -7.65 7.47 -12.28
N VAL A 157 -6.46 7.27 -11.72
CA VAL A 157 -6.26 6.50 -10.48
C VAL A 157 -5.77 7.42 -9.37
N HIS A 158 -6.29 7.20 -8.16
CA HIS A 158 -5.77 7.78 -6.92
C HIS A 158 -5.35 6.63 -5.99
N ALA A 159 -4.06 6.53 -5.69
CA ALA A 159 -3.50 5.40 -4.96
C ALA A 159 -2.89 5.85 -3.64
N CYS A 160 -3.46 5.43 -2.50
CA CYS A 160 -3.07 5.90 -1.17
C CYS A 160 -2.55 4.76 -0.29
N GLY A 161 -1.27 4.85 0.10
CA GLY A 161 -0.64 3.97 1.08
C GLY A 161 -0.58 4.62 2.47
N THR A 162 -0.75 3.85 3.54
CA THR A 162 -0.60 4.34 4.92
C THR A 162 -0.02 3.29 5.87
N HIS A 163 0.35 3.71 7.08
CA HIS A 163 0.66 2.86 8.23
C HIS A 163 -0.02 3.48 9.45
N LEU A 164 -1.05 2.82 9.98
CA LEU A 164 -1.80 3.34 11.12
C LEU A 164 -1.06 3.13 12.45
N SER A 165 -1.57 3.68 13.53
CA SER A 165 -1.03 3.41 14.87
C SER A 165 -1.13 1.90 15.18
N SER A 166 -0.13 1.34 15.86
CA SER A 166 -0.03 -0.11 16.10
C SER A 166 -1.15 -0.65 16.99
N GLY A 167 -1.83 0.21 17.75
CA GLY A 167 -2.94 -0.20 18.58
C GLY A 167 -2.50 -0.89 19.85
N ALA A 168 -1.35 -0.50 20.38
CA ALA A 168 -0.92 -0.89 21.72
C ALA A 168 -2.00 -0.53 22.75
N GLN A 169 -2.02 -1.18 23.92
CA GLN A 169 -3.09 -1.01 24.91
C GLN A 169 -3.34 0.46 25.31
N TYR A 170 -2.35 1.34 25.16
CA TYR A 170 -2.49 2.77 25.42
C TYR A 170 -3.13 3.55 24.26
N ASP A 171 -3.10 3.09 23.01
CA ASP A 171 -3.66 3.84 21.87
C ASP A 171 -5.20 3.94 21.93
N ASP A 172 -5.87 2.97 22.54
CA ASP A 172 -7.33 2.90 22.60
C ASP A 172 -7.92 3.29 23.97
N ARG A 173 -7.09 3.66 24.95
CA ARG A 173 -7.52 3.99 26.34
C ARG A 173 -7.25 5.43 26.80
N GLN A 174 -6.49 6.21 26.03
CA GLN A 174 -6.04 7.55 26.44
C GLN A 174 -7.01 8.66 26.00
N PRO A 175 -6.93 9.89 26.55
CA PRO A 175 -7.70 11.03 26.09
C PRO A 175 -7.55 11.24 24.59
N GLY A 176 -8.67 11.31 23.87
CA GLY A 176 -8.64 11.30 22.41
C GLY A 176 -8.27 9.94 21.82
N ALA A 177 -8.63 8.82 22.43
CA ALA A 177 -8.69 7.50 21.78
C ALA A 177 -10.11 7.23 21.19
N PRO A 178 -10.32 6.20 20.35
CA PRO A 178 -9.32 5.36 19.69
C PRO A 178 -8.73 6.02 18.43
N TYR A 179 -7.40 6.21 18.38
CA TYR A 179 -6.72 6.89 17.27
C TYR A 179 -6.96 6.20 15.92
N ARG A 180 -6.88 4.86 15.86
CA ARG A 180 -7.10 4.10 14.62
C ARG A 180 -8.48 4.35 14.01
N THR A 181 -9.51 4.59 14.82
CA THR A 181 -10.86 4.90 14.31
C THR A 181 -10.89 6.24 13.62
N ARG A 182 -10.27 7.27 14.21
CA ARG A 182 -10.18 8.60 13.59
C ARG A 182 -9.24 8.60 12.38
N GLN A 183 -8.16 7.83 12.42
CA GLN A 183 -7.27 7.63 11.29
C GLN A 183 -7.99 6.98 10.12
N LEU A 184 -8.78 5.92 10.35
CA LEU A 184 -9.58 5.28 9.31
C LEU A 184 -10.64 6.23 8.74
N ARG A 185 -11.34 6.99 9.59
CA ARG A 185 -12.28 8.00 9.11
C ARG A 185 -11.58 9.02 8.20
N ARG A 186 -10.44 9.56 8.65
CA ARG A 186 -9.66 10.53 7.87
C ARG A 186 -9.12 9.92 6.58
N LEU A 187 -8.66 8.67 6.61
CA LEU A 187 -8.19 7.95 5.44
C LEU A 187 -9.32 7.75 4.42
N LEU A 188 -10.56 7.52 4.87
CA LEU A 188 -11.72 7.42 3.98
C LEU A 188 -12.02 8.75 3.29
N GLU A 189 -11.88 9.87 4.00
CA GLU A 189 -11.99 11.21 3.42
C GLU A 189 -10.89 11.48 2.40
N ILE A 190 -9.64 11.10 2.68
CA ILE A 190 -8.49 11.24 1.76
C ILE A 190 -8.68 10.35 0.52
N ALA A 191 -9.20 9.13 0.70
CA ALA A 191 -9.46 8.19 -0.38
C ALA A 191 -10.55 8.69 -1.35
N ALA A 192 -11.43 9.59 -0.92
CA ALA A 192 -12.42 10.19 -1.79
C ALA A 192 -11.76 11.25 -2.70
N ASN A 193 -11.46 10.86 -3.94
CA ASN A 193 -10.93 11.77 -4.95
C ASN A 193 -11.86 11.77 -6.19
N PRO A 194 -12.72 12.79 -6.34
CA PRO A 194 -13.64 12.88 -7.46
C PRO A 194 -12.96 12.71 -8.82
N GLY A 195 -13.63 11.99 -9.73
CA GLY A 195 -13.11 11.69 -11.07
C GLY A 195 -12.03 10.62 -11.14
N HIS A 196 -11.61 10.05 -10.00
CA HIS A 196 -10.59 9.00 -9.93
C HIS A 196 -11.13 7.71 -9.31
N ARG A 197 -10.62 6.57 -9.80
CA ARG A 197 -10.77 5.27 -9.14
C ARG A 197 -9.73 5.17 -8.04
N THR A 198 -10.18 4.96 -6.80
CA THR A 198 -9.27 4.91 -5.65
C THR A 198 -8.87 3.50 -5.28
N VAL A 199 -7.58 3.27 -5.10
CA VAL A 199 -7.03 2.12 -4.37
C VAL A 199 -6.33 2.62 -3.11
N VAL A 200 -6.69 2.08 -1.96
CA VAL A 200 -6.21 2.57 -0.66
C VAL A 200 -5.88 1.41 0.26
N GLY A 201 -4.78 1.50 1.00
CA GLY A 201 -4.33 0.38 1.80
C GLY A 201 -3.04 0.61 2.56
N GLY A 202 -2.46 -0.49 3.02
CA GLY A 202 -1.30 -0.51 3.91
C GLY A 202 -1.52 -1.37 5.14
N ASP A 203 -0.58 -1.27 6.08
CA ASP A 203 -0.74 -1.80 7.42
C ASP A 203 -1.71 -0.90 8.22
N LEU A 204 -2.96 -1.35 8.32
CA LEU A 204 -4.00 -0.61 9.03
C LEU A 204 -4.01 -0.95 10.52
N ASN A 205 -3.21 -1.94 10.96
CA ASN A 205 -3.15 -2.40 12.33
C ASN A 205 -4.52 -2.70 12.97
N VAL A 206 -5.59 -2.93 12.20
CA VAL A 206 -6.93 -3.25 12.71
C VAL A 206 -7.37 -4.61 12.23
N SER A 207 -8.11 -5.32 13.07
CA SER A 207 -8.67 -6.62 12.73
C SER A 207 -9.93 -6.47 11.87
N PRO A 208 -10.22 -7.40 10.96
CA PRO A 208 -11.40 -7.35 10.11
C PRO A 208 -12.69 -7.45 10.93
N PRO A 209 -13.83 -6.92 10.43
CA PRO A 209 -15.08 -6.89 11.19
C PRO A 209 -15.56 -8.26 11.66
N ASP A 210 -15.39 -9.28 10.82
CA ASP A 210 -15.92 -10.63 11.05
C ASP A 210 -14.85 -11.57 11.64
N SER A 211 -13.70 -11.04 12.06
CA SER A 211 -12.63 -11.82 12.68
C SER A 211 -12.92 -12.12 14.15
N GLY A 212 -12.40 -13.23 14.67
CA GLY A 212 -12.52 -13.61 16.10
C GLY A 212 -11.50 -12.96 17.03
N TYR A 213 -10.66 -12.04 16.54
CA TYR A 213 -9.57 -11.43 17.31
C TYR A 213 -9.58 -9.90 17.17
N GLY A 214 -8.78 -9.23 18.01
CA GLY A 214 -8.71 -7.77 18.06
C GLY A 214 -9.86 -7.13 18.85
N SER A 215 -9.74 -5.84 19.14
CA SER A 215 -10.75 -5.11 19.91
C SER A 215 -12.04 -4.95 19.11
N ALA A 216 -13.19 -5.01 19.79
CA ALA A 216 -14.48 -4.77 19.14
C ALA A 216 -14.55 -3.36 18.51
N ALA A 217 -13.92 -2.37 19.14
CA ALA A 217 -13.80 -1.02 18.59
C ALA A 217 -13.00 -1.00 17.28
N GLY A 218 -11.83 -1.63 17.24
CA GLY A 218 -11.02 -1.71 16.01
C GLY A 218 -11.72 -2.45 14.87
N ARG A 219 -12.38 -3.58 15.19
CA ARG A 219 -13.19 -4.33 14.21
C ARG A 219 -14.35 -3.49 13.63
N ARG A 220 -15.02 -2.69 14.47
CA ARG A 220 -16.07 -1.76 14.01
C ARG A 220 -15.52 -0.60 13.18
N ALA A 221 -14.32 -0.11 13.52
CA ALA A 221 -13.71 1.05 12.89
C ALA A 221 -13.43 0.86 11.38
N VAL A 222 -13.14 -0.37 10.94
CA VAL A 222 -12.87 -0.67 9.53
C VAL A 222 -14.14 -0.97 8.71
N VAL A 223 -15.29 -1.15 9.34
CA VAL A 223 -16.57 -1.43 8.65
C VAL A 223 -16.91 -0.42 7.55
N PRO A 224 -16.72 0.91 7.73
CA PRO A 224 -16.98 1.89 6.67
C PRO A 224 -16.19 1.64 5.39
N PHE A 225 -14.94 1.15 5.46
CA PHE A 225 -14.16 0.78 4.28
C PHE A 225 -14.82 -0.38 3.53
N TYR A 226 -15.26 -1.43 4.22
CA TYR A 226 -15.99 -2.54 3.60
C TYR A 226 -17.36 -2.14 3.03
N ARG A 227 -17.95 -1.03 3.50
CA ARG A 227 -19.18 -0.48 2.93
C ARG A 227 -18.89 0.29 1.64
N ALA A 228 -17.84 1.10 1.61
CA ALA A 228 -17.47 1.93 0.46
C ALA A 228 -16.73 1.15 -0.65
N TYR A 229 -15.89 0.19 -0.24
CA TYR A 229 -14.95 -0.51 -1.10
C TYR A 229 -15.06 -2.02 -0.95
N GLN A 230 -14.42 -2.74 -1.87
CA GLN A 230 -14.15 -4.16 -1.77
C GLN A 230 -12.70 -4.35 -1.32
N GLU A 231 -12.49 -5.16 -0.29
CA GLU A 231 -11.15 -5.57 0.13
C GLU A 231 -10.63 -6.69 -0.78
N CYS A 232 -9.33 -6.64 -1.11
CA CYS A 232 -8.65 -7.60 -1.98
C CYS A 232 -9.02 -9.06 -1.69
N ASP A 233 -8.87 -9.48 -0.43
CA ASP A 233 -9.05 -10.88 -0.03
C ASP A 233 -10.43 -11.16 0.60
N GLN A 234 -11.40 -10.30 0.30
CA GLN A 234 -12.80 -10.50 0.68
C GLN A 234 -13.43 -11.57 -0.22
N ARG A 235 -14.07 -12.56 0.41
CA ARG A 235 -14.77 -13.65 -0.30
C ARG A 235 -16.25 -13.62 0.03
N GLY A 236 -17.08 -13.28 -0.96
CA GLY A 236 -18.51 -13.08 -0.77
C GLY A 236 -18.78 -12.06 0.33
N ALA A 237 -19.67 -12.41 1.26
CA ALA A 237 -20.04 -11.55 2.38
C ALA A 237 -19.02 -11.54 3.54
N ARG A 238 -18.09 -12.51 3.61
CA ARG A 238 -17.16 -12.64 4.75
C ARG A 238 -16.02 -11.63 4.65
N ARG A 239 -15.86 -10.81 5.69
CA ARG A 239 -14.81 -9.79 5.83
C ARG A 239 -13.76 -10.27 6.82
N THR A 240 -13.08 -11.36 6.48
CA THR A 240 -12.03 -11.97 7.31
C THR A 240 -10.65 -11.92 6.65
N GLY A 241 -10.57 -12.15 5.33
CA GLY A 241 -9.31 -12.25 4.59
C GLY A 241 -8.35 -13.33 5.12
N ARG A 242 -7.26 -13.58 4.39
CA ARG A 242 -6.11 -14.37 4.86
C ARG A 242 -5.24 -13.49 5.75
N TRP A 243 -4.71 -14.08 6.81
CA TRP A 243 -3.71 -13.45 7.67
C TRP A 243 -2.54 -12.81 6.88
N THR A 244 -2.04 -11.69 7.42
CA THR A 244 -0.89 -10.95 6.89
C THR A 244 0.20 -10.77 7.93
N ARG A 245 -0.02 -11.10 9.21
CA ARG A 245 0.99 -11.09 10.29
C ARG A 245 0.55 -12.01 11.44
N GLU A 246 1.38 -12.94 11.91
CA GLU A 246 1.18 -13.71 13.17
C GLU A 246 -0.27 -14.13 13.50
N GLY A 247 -0.89 -14.92 12.65
CA GLY A 247 -2.29 -15.34 12.75
C GLY A 247 -3.35 -14.31 12.33
N LYS A 248 -2.98 -13.06 12.06
CA LYS A 248 -3.88 -11.90 11.94
C LYS A 248 -3.83 -11.26 10.56
N LYS A 249 -4.98 -10.92 9.98
CA LYS A 249 -5.16 -9.94 8.89
C LYS A 249 -5.09 -8.52 9.47
N ILE A 250 -4.13 -7.73 9.02
CA ILE A 250 -4.00 -6.30 9.36
C ILE A 250 -3.48 -5.43 8.19
N ASP A 251 -2.98 -6.03 7.12
CA ASP A 251 -2.54 -5.33 5.90
C ASP A 251 -3.62 -5.44 4.83
N TYR A 252 -4.04 -4.33 4.25
CA TYR A 252 -5.21 -4.27 3.39
C TYR A 252 -4.92 -3.58 2.06
N LEU A 253 -5.66 -3.98 1.02
CA LEU A 253 -5.87 -3.20 -0.19
C LEU A 253 -7.39 -3.15 -0.43
N PHE A 254 -7.95 -1.94 -0.43
CA PHE A 254 -9.33 -1.66 -0.76
C PHE A 254 -9.41 -0.98 -2.12
N ALA A 255 -10.38 -1.39 -2.93
CA ALA A 255 -10.62 -0.86 -4.27
C ALA A 255 -12.14 -0.73 -4.53
N PRO A 256 -12.58 -0.03 -5.59
CA PRO A 256 -14.00 0.12 -5.86
C PRO A 256 -14.66 -1.24 -6.06
N LYS A 257 -15.91 -1.40 -5.61
CA LYS A 257 -16.60 -2.69 -5.69
C LYS A 257 -16.73 -3.17 -7.13
N GLY A 258 -16.51 -4.47 -7.36
CA GLY A 258 -16.60 -5.10 -8.68
C GLY A 258 -15.35 -4.93 -9.55
N THR A 259 -14.33 -4.18 -9.08
CA THR A 259 -13.06 -4.00 -9.82
C THR A 259 -12.04 -5.07 -9.51
N VAL A 260 -12.09 -5.71 -8.34
CA VAL A 260 -11.11 -6.73 -7.92
C VAL A 260 -11.22 -7.97 -8.80
N ARG A 261 -10.19 -8.24 -9.60
CA ARG A 261 -10.11 -9.42 -10.49
C ARG A 261 -9.32 -10.56 -9.87
N ARG A 262 -8.26 -10.23 -9.14
CA ARG A 262 -7.40 -11.21 -8.48
C ARG A 262 -6.83 -10.62 -7.20
N CYS A 263 -6.71 -11.46 -6.19
CA CYS A 263 -6.01 -11.11 -4.96
C CYS A 263 -5.03 -12.22 -4.59
N ASP A 264 -3.86 -11.84 -4.12
CA ASP A 264 -2.89 -12.76 -3.56
C ASP A 264 -2.24 -12.23 -2.28
N VAL A 265 -1.86 -13.16 -1.40
CA VAL A 265 -1.13 -12.88 -0.16
C VAL A 265 0.02 -13.87 -0.10
N ASP A 266 1.26 -13.41 -0.25
CA ASP A 266 2.41 -14.31 -0.23
C ASP A 266 2.77 -14.69 1.21
N ARG A 267 2.22 -15.80 1.66
CA ARG A 267 2.45 -16.33 3.01
C ARG A 267 3.84 -16.93 3.21
N ARG A 268 4.61 -17.13 2.14
CA ARG A 268 5.94 -17.78 2.20
C ARG A 268 7.05 -16.81 2.58
N VAL A 269 6.78 -15.50 2.57
CA VAL A 269 7.73 -14.48 3.00
C VAL A 269 8.10 -14.70 4.45
N THR A 270 9.40 -14.80 4.73
CA THR A 270 9.97 -14.93 6.09
C THR A 270 10.89 -13.77 6.47
N LEU A 271 11.11 -12.82 5.55
CA LEU A 271 12.01 -11.69 5.75
C LEU A 271 11.39 -10.56 6.59
N SER A 272 10.07 -10.40 6.50
CA SER A 272 9.23 -9.54 7.32
C SER A 272 8.24 -10.41 8.10
N ASP A 273 7.84 -9.96 9.29
CA ASP A 273 6.72 -10.54 10.02
C ASP A 273 5.37 -10.31 9.31
N HIS A 274 5.32 -9.33 8.38
CA HIS A 274 4.20 -9.10 7.49
C HIS A 274 4.32 -9.81 6.13
N LYS A 275 3.17 -10.20 5.58
CA LYS A 275 3.02 -10.83 4.26
C LYS A 275 2.57 -9.78 3.25
N PRO A 276 3.25 -9.66 2.10
CA PRO A 276 2.82 -8.73 1.07
C PRO A 276 1.48 -9.17 0.47
N VAL A 277 0.63 -8.19 0.18
CA VAL A 277 -0.69 -8.37 -0.42
C VAL A 277 -0.68 -7.74 -1.81
N TYR A 278 -1.24 -8.45 -2.77
CA TYR A 278 -1.27 -8.06 -4.17
C TYR A 278 -2.70 -8.08 -4.68
N VAL A 279 -3.10 -7.06 -5.43
CA VAL A 279 -4.41 -7.00 -6.07
C VAL A 279 -4.25 -6.66 -7.55
N LYS A 280 -5.04 -7.31 -8.40
CA LYS A 280 -5.24 -6.91 -9.78
C LYS A 280 -6.66 -6.38 -9.92
N LEU A 281 -6.78 -5.16 -10.44
CA LEU A 281 -8.01 -4.41 -10.59
C LEU A 281 -8.31 -4.19 -12.07
N ALA A 282 -9.57 -4.27 -12.46
CA ALA A 282 -10.02 -3.65 -13.70
C ALA A 282 -10.20 -2.15 -13.46
N LEU A 283 -9.69 -1.35 -14.39
CA LEU A 283 -9.97 0.09 -14.44
C LEU A 283 -11.31 0.29 -15.17
#